data_AF-A0A842Y7T7-F1
#
_entry.id   AF-A0A842Y7T7-F1
#
_cell.length_a   1.000
_cell.length_b   1.000
_cell.length_c   1.000
_cell.angle_alpha   90.00
_cell.angle_beta   90.00
_cell.angle_gamma   90.00
#
_symmetry.space_group_name_H-M   'P 1'
#
loop_
_entity.id
_entity.type
_entity.pdbx_description
1 polymer ?
#
loop_
_entity_poly.entity_id
_entity_poly.type
_entity_poly.pdbx_seq_one_letter_code
_entity_poly.pdbx_strand_id
1 'polypeptide(L)' 'MDNKIWHDDEWYFSVVDIVKALTDSPNPRQYYGKVKDRAFKALELSPIWVWLKLRA' A
#
# COMPACT_ATOMS: atom_id res chain seq x y z
N MET A 1 -0.52 -16.21 -3.92
CA MET A 1 -0.65 -14.73 -3.97
C MET A 1 -2.14 -14.48 -4.11
N ASP A 2 -2.95 -14.68 -3.06
CA ASP A 2 -4.40 -14.87 -3.26
C ASP A 2 -5.25 -14.27 -2.12
N ASN A 3 -4.84 -13.12 -1.54
CA ASN A 3 -5.71 -12.35 -0.65
C ASN A 3 -6.41 -11.23 -1.43
N LYS A 4 -7.33 -11.62 -2.31
CA LYS A 4 -8.26 -10.71 -3.00
C LYS A 4 -9.66 -10.97 -2.47
N ILE A 5 -10.34 -9.92 -1.99
CA ILE A 5 -11.71 -10.01 -1.49
C ILE A 5 -12.60 -9.18 -2.41
N TRP A 6 -13.70 -9.77 -2.85
CA TRP A 6 -14.77 -9.04 -3.51
C TRP A 6 -15.74 -8.53 -2.44
N HIS A 7 -15.94 -7.23 -2.37
CA HIS A 7 -16.82 -6.61 -1.38
C HIS A 7 -17.41 -5.33 -1.96
N ASP A 8 -18.72 -5.14 -1.82
CA ASP A 8 -19.42 -3.91 -2.27
C ASP A 8 -19.16 -3.52 -3.74
N ASP A 9 -19.14 -4.52 -4.63
CA ASP A 9 -18.83 -4.35 -6.08
C ASP A 9 -17.40 -3.84 -6.37
N GLU A 10 -16.51 -3.93 -5.38
CA GLU A 10 -15.12 -3.52 -5.49
C GLU A 10 -14.14 -4.65 -5.15
N TRP A 11 -12.94 -4.56 -5.74
CA TRP A 11 -11.86 -5.48 -5.46
C TRP A 11 -10.91 -4.93 -4.41
N TYR A 12 -10.80 -5.64 -3.29
CA TYR A 12 -9.86 -5.36 -2.22
C TYR A 12 -8.64 -6.26 -2.34
N PHE A 13 -7.46 -5.66 -2.24
CA PHE A 13 -6.18 -6.36 -2.32
C PHE A 13 -5.35 -6.13 -1.06
N SER A 14 -4.60 -7.15 -0.66
CA SER A 14 -3.60 -7.01 0.39
C SER A 14 -2.46 -6.09 -0.06
N VAL A 15 -2.27 -4.96 0.64
CA VAL A 15 -1.13 -4.06 0.42
C VAL A 15 0.20 -4.79 0.59
N VAL A 16 0.28 -5.77 1.49
CA VAL A 16 1.50 -6.58 1.68
C VAL A 16 1.79 -7.45 0.46
N ASP A 17 0.76 -7.96 -0.22
CA ASP A 17 0.94 -8.77 -1.44
C ASP A 17 1.40 -7.91 -2.61
N ILE A 18 0.88 -6.68 -2.72
CA ILE A 18 1.35 -5.68 -3.69
C ILE A 18 2.82 -5.34 -3.44
N VAL A 19 3.19 -5.05 -2.18
CA VAL A 19 4.57 -4.77 -1.80
C VAL A 19 5.48 -5.96 -2.15
N LYS A 20 5.06 -7.19 -1.87
CA LYS A 20 5.82 -8.39 -2.23
C LYS A 20 6.04 -8.49 -3.74
N ALA A 21 4.99 -8.29 -4.54
CA ALA A 21 5.07 -8.36 -5.99
C ALA A 21 5.99 -7.28 -6.60
N LEU A 22 5.99 -6.08 -6.02
CA LEU A 22 6.76 -4.95 -6.55
C LEU A 22 8.22 -4.89 -6.06
N THR A 23 8.50 -5.40 -4.87
CA THR A 23 9.82 -5.22 -4.22
C THR A 23 10.61 -6.52 -4.11
N ASP A 24 10.00 -7.66 -4.38
CA ASP A 24 10.53 -9.01 -4.13
C ASP A 24 11.15 -9.17 -2.73
N SER A 25 10.63 -8.41 -1.76
CA SER A 25 11.19 -8.40 -0.41
C SER A 25 11.03 -9.77 0.24
N PRO A 26 12.07 -10.31 0.90
CA PRO A 26 11.94 -11.55 1.66
C PRO A 26 11.02 -11.39 2.88
N ASN A 27 10.76 -10.15 3.33
CA ASN A 27 9.91 -9.83 4.47
C ASN A 27 9.01 -8.61 4.16
N PRO A 28 8.01 -8.76 3.27
CA PRO A 28 7.22 -7.64 2.75
C PRO A 28 6.38 -6.94 3.83
N ARG A 29 5.96 -7.67 4.88
CA ARG A 29 5.23 -7.09 6.02
C ARG A 29 6.08 -6.14 6.84
N GLN A 30 7.35 -6.51 7.10
CA GLN A 30 8.28 -5.64 7.83
C GLN A 30 8.69 -4.43 6.99
N TYR A 31 8.90 -4.63 5.69
CA TYR A 31 9.15 -3.54 4.76
C TYR A 31 7.99 -2.54 4.76
N TYR A 32 6.76 -3.02 4.62
CA TYR A 32 5.56 -2.18 4.69
C TYR A 32 5.43 -1.46 6.05
N GLY A 33 5.76 -2.11 7.17
CA GLY A 33 5.80 -1.47 8.49
C GLY A 33 6.76 -0.26 8.53
N LYS A 34 7.96 -0.40 7.98
CA LYS A 34 8.93 0.70 7.87
C LYS A 34 8.44 1.83 6.95
N VAL A 35 7.78 1.48 5.84
CA VAL A 35 7.13 2.47 4.96
C VAL A 35 6.04 3.20 5.74
N LYS A 36 5.22 2.49 6.52
CA LYS A 36 4.18 3.10 7.34
C LYS A 36 4.75 4.12 8.32
N ASP A 37 5.80 3.75 9.05
CA ASP A 37 6.43 4.63 10.03
C ASP A 37 7.03 5.89 9.41
N ARG A 38 7.56 5.81 8.18
CA ARG A 38 8.17 6.94 7.47
C ARG A 38 7.13 7.82 6.77
N ALA A 39 6.27 7.20 5.97
CA ALA A 39 5.34 7.89 5.10
C ALA A 39 4.14 8.43 5.89
N PHE A 40 3.59 7.67 6.84
CA PHE A 40 2.34 8.06 7.52
C PHE A 40 2.57 9.03 8.67
N LYS A 41 3.71 8.97 9.37
CA LYS A 41 4.11 10.05 10.30
C LYS A 41 4.41 11.36 9.57
N ALA A 42 4.98 11.30 8.36
CA ALA A 42 5.19 12.48 7.53
C ALA A 42 3.89 13.00 6.90
N LEU A 43 2.90 12.13 6.65
CA LEU A 43 1.59 12.48 6.11
C LEU A 43 0.73 13.32 7.05
N GLU A 44 0.86 13.17 8.38
CA GLU A 44 0.19 14.09 9.32
C GLU A 44 0.64 15.55 9.14
N LEU A 45 1.82 15.77 8.54
CA LEU A 45 2.37 17.09 8.25
C LEU A 45 2.29 17.49 6.77
N SER A 46 1.72 16.65 5.89
CA SER A 46 1.78 16.88 4.44
C SER A 46 0.47 16.56 3.71
N PRO A 47 -0.06 17.46 2.86
CA PRO A 47 -1.28 17.23 2.08
C PRO A 47 -1.02 16.39 0.81
N ILE A 48 -0.16 15.36 0.90
CA ILE A 48 0.27 14.54 -0.25
C ILE A 48 -0.89 13.73 -0.88
N TRP A 49 -2.00 13.54 -0.18
CA TRP A 49 -3.19 12.86 -0.70
C TRP A 49 -3.83 13.54 -1.93
N VAL A 50 -3.46 14.78 -2.27
CA VAL A 50 -3.99 15.49 -3.44
C VAL A 50 -3.48 14.93 -4.78
N TRP A 51 -2.39 14.15 -4.79
CA TRP A 51 -1.68 13.78 -6.04
C TRP A 51 -1.61 12.29 -6.39
N LEU A 52 -2.36 11.41 -5.72
CA LEU A 52 -2.55 10.04 -6.21
C LEU A 52 -3.74 9.93 -7.18
N LYS A 53 -3.91 10.92 -8.08
CA LYS A 53 -4.68 10.70 -9.30
C LYS A 53 -3.73 10.07 -10.30
N LEU A 54 -3.85 8.75 -10.48
CA LEU A 54 -3.41 8.12 -11.72
C LEU A 54 -4.18 8.84 -12.84
N ARG A 55 -3.49 9.69 -13.61
CA ARG A 55 -4.00 10.11 -14.91
C ARG A 55 -4.09 8.85 -15.76
N ALA A 56 -5.32 8.56 -16.20
CA ALA A 56 -5.55 7.69 -17.35
C ALA A 56 -4.82 8.26 -18.58
#